data_AF-A0A819XXT3-F1
#
_entry.id   AF-A0A819XXT3-F1
#
_cell.length_a   1.000
_cell.length_b   1.000
_cell.length_c   1.000
_cell.angle_alpha   90.00
_cell.angle_beta   90.00
_cell.angle_gamma   90.00
#
_symmetry.space_group_name_H-M   'P 1'
#
loop_
_entity.id
_entity.type
_entity.pdbx_description
1 polymer ?
#
loop_
_entity_poly.entity_id
_entity_poly.type
_entity_poly.pdbx_seq_one_letter_code
_entity_poly.pdbx_strand_id
1 'polypeptide(L)'
;MSWQMINLRRPLEFRYYSREKNCSGYYSSVAKSAIVQPFNYNAPEQIHLAYGDRIDQVFVSYVTNSSEYIPECQYGLNASSLQWHAQGTTITYKASDMCEGKANIPGPQTFIDPGNRSDRQP
;
A
#
# COMPACT_ATOMS: atom_id res chain seq x y z
N MET A 1 -15.73 -16.56 12.39
CA MET A 1 -15.61 -15.29 11.66
C MET A 1 -14.31 -15.36 10.85
N SER A 2 -14.36 -15.10 9.54
CA SER A 2 -13.18 -15.17 8.67
C SER A 2 -13.01 -13.83 7.97
N TRP A 3 -11.77 -13.37 7.85
CA TRP A 3 -11.40 -12.10 7.23
C TRP A 3 -10.38 -12.37 6.13
N GLN A 4 -10.55 -11.72 4.99
CA GLN A 4 -9.51 -11.67 3.96
C GLN A 4 -8.70 -10.39 4.16
N MET A 5 -7.39 -10.55 4.34
CA MET A 5 -6.46 -9.43 4.48
C MET A 5 -5.63 -9.30 3.22
N ILE A 6 -5.47 -8.05 2.76
CA ILE A 6 -4.54 -7.69 1.70
C ILE A 6 -3.23 -7.18 2.32
N ASN A 7 -2.13 -7.28 1.57
CA ASN A 7 -0.85 -6.75 1.99
C ASN A 7 -0.89 -5.21 1.99
N LEU A 8 -0.96 -4.63 3.19
CA LEU A 8 -0.93 -3.19 3.41
C LEU A 8 0.45 -2.67 3.81
N ARG A 9 1.52 -3.41 3.49
CA ARG A 9 2.92 -2.98 3.71
C ARG A 9 3.33 -2.79 5.18
N ARG A 10 2.53 -3.30 6.11
CA ARG A 10 2.78 -3.20 7.55
C ARG A 10 2.26 -4.41 8.32
N PRO A 11 2.84 -4.72 9.49
CA PRO A 11 2.24 -5.64 10.43
C PRO A 11 0.90 -5.10 10.93
N LEU A 12 -0.06 -6.02 11.11
CA LEU A 12 -1.41 -5.75 11.57
C LEU A 12 -1.66 -6.48 12.89
N GLU A 13 -2.47 -5.88 13.75
CA GLU A 13 -2.98 -6.50 14.98
C GLU A 13 -4.47 -6.25 15.08
N PHE A 14 -5.21 -7.22 15.59
CA PHE A 14 -6.62 -7.07 15.91
C PHE A 14 -6.76 -6.66 17.37
N ARG A 15 -7.58 -5.64 17.61
CA ARG A 15 -7.87 -5.13 18.95
C ARG A 15 -9.33 -5.35 19.28
N TYR A 16 -9.58 -5.98 20.42
CA TYR A 16 -10.92 -6.22 20.93
C TYR A 16 -11.28 -5.13 21.94
N TYR A 17 -12.41 -4.46 21.71
CA TYR A 17 -12.91 -3.41 22.56
C TYR A 17 -14.25 -3.83 23.17
N SER A 18 -14.44 -3.51 24.45
CA SER A 18 -15.74 -3.60 25.12
C SER A 18 -16.25 -2.19 25.42
N ARG A 19 -17.55 -2.08 25.62
CA ARG A 19 -18.22 -0.83 25.96
C ARG A 19 -18.87 -0.99 27.33
N GLU A 20 -18.63 -0.06 28.25
CA GLU A 20 -19.30 -0.07 29.55
C GLU A 20 -20.80 0.21 29.43
N LYS A 21 -21.56 -0.32 30.41
CA LYS A 21 -23.03 -0.22 30.65
C LYS A 21 -23.91 0.15 29.45
N ASN A 22 -24.79 -0.77 29.07
CA ASN A 22 -25.90 -0.55 28.12
C ASN A 22 -25.50 -0.01 26.74
N CYS A 23 -24.30 -0.37 26.25
CA CYS A 23 -23.80 0.08 24.96
C CYS A 23 -23.70 1.61 24.84
N SER A 24 -23.60 2.36 25.95
CA SER A 24 -23.50 3.82 25.96
C SER A 24 -22.34 4.23 26.89
N GLY A 25 -21.16 4.41 26.30
CA GLY A 25 -19.95 4.75 27.05
C GLY A 25 -18.69 4.75 26.18
N TYR A 26 -17.54 4.96 26.80
CA TYR A 26 -16.23 4.89 26.17
C TYR A 26 -15.83 3.44 25.86
N TYR A 27 -15.06 3.24 24.79
CA TYR A 27 -14.50 1.93 24.45
C TYR A 27 -13.27 1.66 25.30
N SER A 28 -13.27 0.55 26.04
CA SER A 28 -12.09 0.05 26.75
C SER A 28 -11.47 -1.11 25.97
N SER A 29 -10.14 -1.09 25.84
CA SER A 29 -9.38 -2.17 25.19
C SER A 29 -9.37 -3.39 26.11
N VAL A 30 -9.86 -4.53 25.61
CA VAL A 30 -9.96 -5.78 26.38
C VAL A 30 -8.80 -6.71 26.06
N ALA A 31 -8.45 -6.84 24.78
CA ALA A 31 -7.42 -7.76 24.33
C ALA A 31 -6.82 -7.33 22.98
N LYS A 32 -5.66 -7.90 22.67
CA LYS A 32 -4.99 -7.80 21.38
C LYS A 32 -4.67 -9.19 20.85
N SER A 33 -4.73 -9.38 19.54
CA SER A 33 -4.27 -10.61 18.89
C SER A 33 -2.73 -10.64 18.78
N ALA A 34 -2.19 -11.79 18.37
CA ALA A 34 -0.85 -11.84 17.80
C ALA A 34 -0.76 -10.92 16.56
N ILE A 35 0.45 -10.45 16.28
CA ILE A 35 0.76 -9.68 15.08
C ILE A 35 0.69 -10.61 13.87
N VAL A 36 -0.04 -10.19 12.84
CA VAL A 36 -0.07 -10.85 11.54
C VAL A 36 0.63 -9.96 10.54
N GLN A 37 1.54 -10.52 9.75
CA GLN A 37 2.28 -9.79 8.75
C GLN A 37 2.43 -10.60 7.46
N PRO A 38 2.45 -9.93 6.28
CA PRO A 38 2.80 -10.57 5.02
C PRO A 38 4.22 -11.14 5.08
N PHE A 39 4.48 -12.20 4.30
CA PHE A 39 5.82 -12.77 4.17
C PHE A 39 6.84 -11.73 3.66
N ASN A 40 6.42 -10.87 2.72
CA ASN A 40 7.20 -9.75 2.23
C ASN A 40 6.34 -8.47 2.18
N TYR A 41 6.55 -7.57 3.14
CA TYR A 41 5.87 -6.27 3.19
C TYR A 41 6.37 -5.28 2.12
N ASN A 42 7.51 -5.55 1.48
CA ASN A 42 8.06 -4.76 0.38
C ASN A 42 7.61 -5.27 -1.01
N ALA A 43 6.81 -6.35 -1.08
CA ALA A 43 6.34 -6.87 -2.35
C ALA A 43 5.60 -5.78 -3.16
N PRO A 44 5.75 -5.75 -4.50
CA PRO A 44 4.93 -4.89 -5.35
C PRO A 44 3.47 -5.31 -5.27
N GLU A 45 2.62 -4.42 -4.75
CA GLU A 45 1.18 -4.65 -4.57
C GLU A 45 0.37 -3.58 -5.32
N GLN A 46 -0.94 -3.80 -5.46
CA GLN A 46 -1.87 -2.84 -6.08
C GLN A 46 -1.39 -2.39 -7.47
N ILE A 47 -1.10 -3.36 -8.34
CA ILE A 47 -0.64 -3.08 -9.69
C ILE A 47 -1.81 -2.50 -10.50
N HIS A 48 -1.60 -1.33 -11.11
CA HIS A 48 -2.53 -0.70 -12.04
C HIS A 48 -1.86 -0.48 -13.39
N LEU A 49 -2.66 -0.59 -14.44
CA LEU A 49 -2.27 -0.30 -15.82
C LEU A 49 -3.02 0.94 -16.29
N ALA A 50 -2.31 1.83 -17.00
CA ALA A 50 -2.90 2.99 -17.66
C ALA A 50 -2.31 3.14 -19.06
N TYR A 51 -3.11 3.68 -19.99
CA TYR A 51 -2.60 4.02 -21.32
C TYR A 51 -1.68 5.25 -21.23
N GLY A 52 -0.64 5.26 -22.06
CA GLY A 52 0.16 6.45 -22.29
C GLY A 52 -0.39 7.33 -23.40
N ASP A 53 0.35 8.36 -23.75
CA ASP A 53 -0.05 9.33 -24.79
C ASP A 53 -0.02 8.71 -26.19
N ARG A 54 0.81 7.68 -26.39
CA ARG A 54 0.91 6.96 -27.65
C ARG A 54 0.21 5.61 -27.59
N ILE A 55 -0.28 5.15 -28.74
CA ILE A 55 -0.96 3.86 -28.90
C ILE A 55 -0.08 2.65 -28.57
N ASP A 56 1.24 2.82 -28.55
CA ASP A 56 2.25 1.81 -28.25
C ASP A 56 2.80 1.93 -26.81
N GLN A 57 2.13 2.69 -25.94
CA GLN A 57 2.58 2.94 -24.57
C GLN A 57 1.54 2.53 -23.52
N VAL A 58 2.03 1.85 -22.48
CA VAL A 58 1.30 1.53 -21.25
C VAL A 58 2.19 1.86 -20.05
N PHE A 59 1.57 2.51 -19.06
CA PHE A 59 2.14 2.72 -17.76
C PHE A 59 1.76 1.59 -16.82
N VAL A 60 2.77 1.07 -16.11
CA VAL A 60 2.58 0.14 -15.00
C VAL A 60 2.92 0.90 -13.73
N SER A 61 1.97 0.94 -12.81
CA SER A 61 2.13 1.57 -11.51
C SER A 61 1.88 0.56 -10.41
N TYR A 62 2.72 0.53 -9.38
CA TYR A 62 2.57 -0.36 -8.23
C TYR A 62 3.07 0.31 -6.96
N VAL A 63 2.73 -0.27 -5.81
CA VAL A 63 3.12 0.27 -4.50
C VAL A 63 4.01 -0.72 -3.76
N THR A 64 5.14 -0.24 -3.27
CA THR A 64 6.04 -0.97 -2.38
C THR A 64 6.17 -0.22 -1.05
N ASN A 65 6.86 -0.81 -0.07
CA ASN A 65 7.18 -0.15 1.19
C ASN A 65 8.60 0.46 1.22
N SER A 66 9.39 0.29 0.15
CA SER A 66 10.79 0.73 0.09
C SER A 66 11.08 1.51 -1.19
N SER A 67 11.86 2.57 -1.06
CA SER A 67 12.43 3.35 -2.15
C SER A 67 13.92 3.07 -2.37
N GLU A 68 14.48 2.05 -1.71
CA GLU A 68 15.91 1.71 -1.77
C GLU A 68 16.30 1.13 -3.13
N TYR A 69 15.37 0.46 -3.80
CA TYR A 69 15.60 -0.19 -5.09
C TYR A 69 15.01 0.63 -6.22
N ILE A 70 15.70 0.63 -7.36
CA ILE A 70 15.17 1.19 -8.60
C ILE A 70 14.02 0.29 -9.05
N PRO A 71 12.79 0.80 -9.19
CA PRO A 71 11.67 0.00 -9.65
C PRO A 71 11.88 -0.44 -11.10
N GLU A 72 11.62 -1.71 -11.37
CA GLU A 72 11.80 -2.31 -12.69
C GLU A 72 10.55 -3.09 -13.08
N CYS A 73 10.23 -3.09 -14.38
CA CYS A 73 9.19 -3.90 -14.98
C CYS A 73 9.80 -4.73 -16.11
N GLN A 74 9.71 -6.05 -15.99
CA GLN A 74 10.10 -6.99 -17.03
C GLN A 74 8.87 -7.44 -17.80
N TYR A 75 8.91 -7.32 -19.13
CA TYR A 75 7.77 -7.59 -20.00
C TYR A 75 8.20 -8.26 -21.31
N GLY A 76 7.23 -8.85 -22.01
CA GLY A 76 7.46 -9.65 -23.20
C GLY A 76 6.14 -10.02 -23.87
N LEU A 77 6.21 -10.50 -25.12
CA LEU A 77 5.04 -11.06 -25.81
C LEU A 77 4.67 -12.45 -25.30
N ASN A 78 5.56 -13.10 -24.57
CA ASN A 78 5.37 -14.44 -24.03
C ASN A 78 5.70 -14.44 -22.53
N ALA A 79 4.81 -14.98 -21.70
CA ALA A 79 4.99 -15.08 -20.25
C ALA A 79 6.24 -15.89 -19.84
N SER A 80 6.69 -16.83 -20.67
CA SER A 80 7.91 -17.61 -20.46
C SER A 80 9.18 -16.92 -20.99
N SER A 81 9.06 -15.77 -21.65
CA SER A 81 10.19 -15.02 -22.22
C SER A 81 9.96 -13.52 -22.14
N LEU A 82 10.32 -12.94 -20.99
CA LEU A 82 10.27 -11.51 -20.71
C LEU A 82 11.65 -10.90 -21.01
N GLN A 83 11.86 -10.46 -22.24
CA GLN A 83 13.16 -9.97 -22.73
C GLN A 83 13.33 -8.45 -22.60
N TRP A 84 12.26 -7.74 -22.29
CA TRP A 84 12.28 -6.27 -22.22
C TRP A 84 12.21 -5.80 -20.78
N HIS A 85 12.98 -4.76 -20.51
CA HIS A 85 13.13 -4.17 -19.17
C HIS A 85 12.82 -2.68 -19.27
N ALA A 86 12.06 -2.17 -18.31
CA ALA A 86 11.83 -0.74 -18.15
C ALA A 86 12.06 -0.36 -16.69
N GLN A 87 12.86 0.68 -16.48
CA GLN A 87 13.06 1.26 -15.17
C GLN A 87 12.06 2.39 -14.95
N GLY A 88 11.60 2.52 -13.70
CA GLY A 88 10.67 3.56 -13.28
C GLY A 88 11.28 4.54 -12.29
N THR A 89 10.44 5.46 -11.85
CA THR A 89 10.75 6.33 -10.71
C THR A 89 9.79 6.04 -9.57
N THR A 90 10.24 6.34 -8.37
CA THR A 90 9.46 6.16 -7.15
C THR A 90 9.06 7.52 -6.60
N ILE A 91 7.78 7.71 -6.36
CA ILE A 91 7.20 8.88 -5.72
C ILE A 91 6.41 8.47 -4.47
N THR A 92 6.38 9.35 -3.48
CA THR A 92 5.58 9.15 -2.26
C THR A 92 5.03 10.50 -1.80
N TYR A 93 4.06 10.47 -0.90
CA TYR A 93 3.53 11.65 -0.24
C TYR A 93 3.44 11.41 1.27
N LYS A 94 3.57 12.48 2.03
CA LYS A 94 3.51 12.50 3.49
C LYS A 94 2.25 13.22 3.95
N ALA A 95 1.96 13.11 5.24
CA ALA A 95 0.87 13.85 5.87
C ALA A 95 1.01 15.37 5.64
N SER A 96 2.24 15.89 5.63
CA SER A 96 2.53 17.31 5.36
C SER A 96 2.16 17.78 3.96
N ASP A 97 2.03 16.85 3.00
CA ASP A 97 1.68 17.18 1.62
C ASP A 97 0.16 17.28 1.44
N MET A 98 -0.63 16.98 2.49
CA MET A 98 -2.08 17.08 2.50
C MET A 98 -2.53 18.46 2.96
N CYS A 99 -3.53 19.01 2.26
CA CYS A 99 -3.94 20.39 2.48
C CYS A 99 -4.63 20.62 3.83
N GLU A 100 -5.51 19.72 4.29
CA GLU A 100 -6.41 20.02 5.41
C GLU A 100 -6.85 18.81 6.25
N GLY A 101 -7.36 19.12 7.44
CA GLY A 101 -8.19 18.24 8.27
C GLY A 101 -7.45 17.01 8.80
N LYS A 102 -8.15 15.87 8.87
CA LYS A 102 -7.57 14.62 9.37
C LYS A 102 -6.48 14.04 8.47
N ALA A 103 -6.36 14.49 7.23
CA ALA A 103 -5.37 13.95 6.29
C ALA A 103 -3.95 14.47 6.56
N ASN A 104 -3.78 15.58 7.29
CA ASN A 104 -2.46 16.11 7.64
C ASN A 104 -1.91 15.62 8.99
N ILE A 105 -2.66 14.78 9.70
CA ILE A 105 -2.30 14.25 11.02
C ILE A 105 -1.89 12.78 10.88
N PRO A 106 -0.61 12.41 11.10
CA PRO A 106 -0.20 11.01 11.14
C PRO A 106 -1.01 10.21 12.16
N GLY A 107 -1.63 9.10 11.74
CA GLY A 107 -2.36 8.23 12.65
C GLY A 107 -3.24 7.18 11.95
N PRO A 108 -3.58 6.07 12.63
CA PRO A 108 -4.32 4.96 12.02
C PRO A 108 -5.73 5.29 11.53
N GLN A 109 -6.34 6.37 12.04
CA GLN A 109 -7.68 6.84 11.65
C GLN A 109 -7.63 8.14 10.84
N THR A 110 -6.42 8.61 10.55
CA THR A 110 -6.14 9.92 9.97
C THR A 110 -5.25 9.68 8.74
N PHE A 111 -3.95 9.92 8.83
CA PHE A 111 -3.01 9.62 7.76
C PHE A 111 -2.23 8.33 8.03
N ILE A 112 -2.37 7.36 7.11
CA ILE A 112 -1.52 6.16 7.04
C ILE A 112 -0.54 6.36 5.90
N ASP A 113 0.75 6.09 6.17
CA ASP A 113 1.80 6.15 5.17
C ASP A 113 1.44 5.30 3.94
N PRO A 114 1.38 5.90 2.74
CA PRO A 114 1.01 5.18 1.53
C PRO A 114 2.08 4.17 1.09
N GLY A 115 3.32 4.28 1.59
CA GLY A 115 4.48 3.63 1.03
C GLY A 115 5.00 4.40 -0.19
N ASN A 116 5.54 3.66 -1.15
CA ASN A 116 6.23 4.19 -2.32
C ASN A 116 5.49 3.75 -3.58
N ARG A 117 4.98 4.70 -4.34
CA ARG A 117 4.38 4.45 -5.65
C ARG A 117 5.47 4.50 -6.71
N SER A 118 5.62 3.43 -7.46
CA SER A 118 6.56 3.37 -8.57
C SER A 118 5.80 3.37 -9.88
N ASP A 119 6.17 4.28 -10.78
CA ASP A 119 5.60 4.39 -12.12
C ASP A 119 6.74 4.19 -13.15
N ARG A 120 6.44 3.49 -14.25
CA ARG A 120 7.34 3.44 -15.41
C ARG A 120 7.53 4.85 -15.98
N GLN A 121 8.77 5.26 -16.25
CA GLN A 121 9.06 6.46 -17.03
C GLN A 121 9.02 6.08 -18.54
N PRO A 122 8.44 6.91 -19.43
CA PRO A 122 8.25 6.58 -20.85
C PRO A 122 9.57 6.28 -21.57
#